data_AF-Q0WR36-F1
#
_entry.id   AF-Q0WR36-F1
#
_cell.length_a   1.000
_cell.length_b   1.000
_cell.length_c   1.000
_cell.angle_alpha   90.00
_cell.angle_beta   90.00
_cell.angle_gamma   90.00
#
_symmetry.space_group_name_H-M   'P 1'
#
loop_
_entity.id
_entity.type
_entity.pdbx_description
1 polymer ?
#
loop_
_entity_poly.entity_id
_entity_poly.type
_entity_poly.pdbx_seq_one_letter_code
_entity_poly.pdbx_strand_id
1 'polypeptide(L)'
;ERGLENLAHPVLDNAQNDAERINPFLGTWKGRSVTKRSGVYGATLSEADTVAVLEMNDKGQVVQDISSTSDEKKVTTNVHWEGKMSKDLVTFAEGYQMTLLPGGMYMGCPCDVSKCVADLKSFHLEFCWLESPSSRQRLIRTYDHEGLAVSSTYFTETKM
;
A
#
# COMPACT_ATOMS: atom_id res chain seq x y z
N GLU A 1 -5.61 13.66 26.28
CA GLU A 1 -6.35 12.38 26.46
C GLU A 1 -7.68 12.50 25.71
N ARG A 2 -7.96 11.63 24.74
CA ARG A 2 -9.30 11.53 24.12
C ARG A 2 -9.97 10.28 24.67
N GLY A 3 -11.27 10.43 24.93
CA GLY A 3 -12.09 9.55 25.73
C GLY A 3 -12.06 8.09 25.30
N LEU A 4 -12.14 7.25 26.33
CA LEU A 4 -12.27 5.81 26.32
C LEU A 4 -13.68 5.42 25.80
N GLU A 5 -14.02 5.77 24.57
CA GLU A 5 -15.08 5.04 23.89
C GLU A 5 -14.52 3.66 23.56
N ASN A 6 -15.28 2.60 23.87
CA ASN A 6 -14.93 1.22 23.57
C ASN A 6 -14.62 1.09 22.07
N LEU A 7 -13.35 1.32 21.71
CA LEU A 7 -12.75 0.85 20.48
C LEU A 7 -12.67 -0.66 20.64
N ALA A 8 -13.80 -1.33 20.46
CA ALA A 8 -13.78 -2.67 19.96
C ALA A 8 -13.05 -2.55 18.62
N HIS A 9 -11.72 -2.71 18.66
CA HIS A 9 -10.94 -2.95 17.46
C HIS A 9 -11.72 -4.02 16.73
N PRO A 10 -12.20 -3.76 15.50
CA PRO A 10 -12.89 -4.78 14.76
C PRO A 10 -11.93 -5.95 14.80
N VAL A 11 -12.36 -7.04 15.44
CA VAL A 11 -11.62 -8.28 15.45
C VAL A 11 -11.72 -8.73 14.00
N LEU A 12 -10.85 -8.15 13.18
CA LEU A 12 -10.51 -8.66 11.87
C LEU A 12 -10.05 -10.05 12.20
N ASP A 13 -10.91 -10.99 11.84
CA ASP A 13 -10.83 -12.38 12.19
C ASP A 13 -9.35 -12.77 12.22
N ASN A 14 -8.87 -13.22 13.38
CA ASN A 14 -7.47 -13.61 13.55
C ASN A 14 -7.27 -14.80 12.61
N ALA A 15 -6.95 -14.54 11.34
CA ALA A 15 -6.72 -15.56 10.34
C ALA A 15 -5.59 -16.42 10.89
N GLN A 16 -5.98 -17.54 11.51
CA GLN A 16 -5.07 -18.52 12.11
C GLN A 16 -4.21 -19.16 11.02
N ASN A 17 -4.70 -19.10 9.77
CA ASN A 17 -4.01 -19.52 8.58
C ASN A 17 -3.35 -18.33 7.86
N ASP A 18 -2.02 -18.36 7.74
CA ASP A 18 -1.23 -17.35 7.03
C ASP A 18 -1.73 -17.10 5.60
N ALA A 19 -2.24 -18.14 4.91
CA ALA A 19 -2.72 -18.05 3.55
C ALA A 19 -4.05 -17.28 3.39
N GLU A 20 -4.83 -17.13 4.46
CA GLU A 20 -6.12 -16.43 4.43
C GLU A 20 -5.99 -14.94 4.76
N ARG A 21 -4.81 -14.49 5.19
CA ARG A 21 -4.56 -13.09 5.57
C ARG A 21 -4.72 -12.10 4.42
N ILE A 22 -4.71 -12.56 3.17
CA ILE A 22 -4.95 -11.68 2.02
C ILE A 22 -6.42 -11.31 1.85
N ASN A 23 -7.33 -12.19 2.30
CA ASN A 23 -8.77 -12.08 2.00
C ASN A 23 -9.38 -10.73 2.39
N PRO A 24 -9.07 -10.14 3.58
CA PRO A 24 -9.60 -8.84 3.95
C PRO A 24 -9.24 -7.72 2.96
N PHE A 25 -8.08 -7.82 2.31
CA PHE A 25 -7.56 -6.82 1.38
C PHE A 25 -8.07 -6.98 -0.05
N LEU A 26 -8.60 -8.15 -0.42
CA LEU A 26 -9.11 -8.39 -1.78
C LEU A 26 -10.34 -7.53 -2.07
N GLY A 27 -10.49 -7.08 -3.32
CA GLY A 27 -11.60 -6.27 -3.82
C GLY A 27 -11.17 -4.89 -4.32
N THR A 28 -12.15 -4.05 -4.60
CA THR A 28 -11.96 -2.69 -5.10
C THR A 28 -12.00 -1.69 -3.95
N TRP A 29 -10.95 -0.89 -3.84
CA TRP A 29 -10.78 0.15 -2.84
C TRP A 29 -10.77 1.51 -3.52
N LYS A 30 -11.64 2.42 -3.09
CA LYS A 30 -11.70 3.78 -3.62
C LYS A 30 -11.39 4.77 -2.50
N GLY A 31 -10.59 5.79 -2.81
CA GLY A 31 -10.16 6.72 -1.78
C GLY A 31 -9.50 7.98 -2.30
N ARG A 32 -8.79 8.62 -1.39
CA ARG A 32 -8.01 9.84 -1.62
C ARG A 32 -6.61 9.65 -1.07
N SER A 33 -5.64 10.22 -1.76
CA SER A 33 -4.25 10.27 -1.32
C SER A 33 -3.79 11.70 -1.09
N VAL A 34 -2.94 11.89 -0.08
CA VAL A 34 -2.29 13.17 0.24
C VAL A 34 -0.79 12.93 0.34
N THR A 35 -0.03 13.51 -0.57
CA THR A 35 1.43 13.42 -0.61
C THR A 35 2.07 14.67 -0.03
N LYS A 36 2.92 14.49 0.96
CA LYS A 36 3.77 15.54 1.56
C LYS A 36 5.21 15.31 1.13
N ARG A 37 5.74 16.16 0.26
CA ARG A 37 7.16 16.16 -0.13
C ARG A 37 7.99 16.81 0.97
N SER A 38 9.12 16.21 1.33
CA SER A 38 10.04 16.75 2.32
C SER A 38 10.73 18.02 1.78
N GLY A 39 11.20 18.87 2.69
CA GLY A 39 11.89 20.10 2.33
C GLY A 39 13.20 19.93 1.56
N VAL A 40 13.72 18.69 1.47
CA VAL A 40 14.97 18.34 0.75
C VAL A 40 14.96 18.89 -0.68
N TYR A 41 13.79 18.90 -1.34
CA TYR A 41 13.62 19.38 -2.71
C TYR A 41 12.51 20.43 -2.85
N GLY A 42 12.15 21.09 -1.73
CA GLY A 42 10.99 21.97 -1.64
C GLY A 42 9.75 21.24 -1.12
N ALA A 43 9.18 21.76 -0.03
CA ALA A 43 8.00 21.18 0.59
C ALA A 43 6.77 21.47 -0.27
N THR A 44 6.09 20.41 -0.70
CA THR A 44 4.84 20.50 -1.48
C THR A 44 3.79 19.58 -0.88
N LEU A 45 2.52 19.94 -1.08
CA LEU A 45 1.35 19.12 -0.76
C LEU A 45 0.64 18.84 -2.08
N SER A 46 0.35 17.58 -2.37
CA SER A 46 -0.43 17.20 -3.57
C SER A 46 -1.45 16.13 -3.23
N GLU A 47 -2.62 16.23 -3.86
CA GLU A 47 -3.75 15.33 -3.62
C GLU A 47 -4.16 14.62 -4.92
N ALA A 48 -4.71 13.41 -4.77
CA ALA A 48 -5.21 12.62 -5.88
C ALA A 48 -6.33 11.68 -5.44
N ASP A 49 -7.33 11.50 -6.29
CA ASP A 49 -8.31 10.42 -6.18
C ASP A 49 -7.66 9.08 -6.53
N THR A 50 -7.96 8.03 -5.77
CA THR A 50 -7.36 6.70 -5.95
C THR A 50 -8.41 5.62 -6.12
N VAL A 51 -8.11 4.65 -6.98
CA VAL A 51 -8.82 3.37 -7.09
C VAL A 51 -7.77 2.28 -7.11
N ALA A 52 -7.85 1.33 -6.18
CA ALA A 52 -6.95 0.20 -6.07
C ALA A 52 -7.76 -1.10 -6.08
N VAL A 53 -7.52 -1.95 -7.07
CA VAL A 53 -8.10 -3.29 -7.18
C VAL A 53 -7.03 -4.28 -6.75
N LEU A 54 -7.38 -5.21 -5.85
CA LEU A 54 -6.53 -6.31 -5.45
C LEU A 54 -7.31 -7.61 -5.56
N GLU A 55 -6.90 -8.51 -6.44
CA GLU A 55 -7.64 -9.74 -6.73
C GLU A 55 -6.71 -10.94 -6.77
N MET A 56 -7.28 -12.14 -6.62
CA MET A 56 -6.60 -13.38 -6.97
C MET A 56 -7.16 -13.87 -8.29
N ASN A 57 -6.30 -14.05 -9.29
CA ASN A 57 -6.71 -14.55 -10.59
C ASN A 57 -6.89 -16.08 -10.58
N ASP A 58 -7.40 -16.64 -11.68
CA ASP A 58 -7.66 -18.08 -11.83
C ASP A 58 -6.40 -18.96 -11.71
N LYS A 59 -5.21 -18.36 -11.79
CA LYS A 59 -3.91 -19.03 -11.63
C LYS A 59 -3.40 -18.97 -10.18
N GLY A 60 -4.18 -18.41 -9.26
CA GLY A 60 -3.78 -18.19 -7.87
C GLY A 60 -2.70 -17.11 -7.69
N GLN A 61 -2.55 -16.22 -8.68
CA GLN A 61 -1.65 -15.06 -8.57
C GLN A 61 -2.43 -13.86 -8.03
N VAL A 62 -1.73 -13.03 -7.27
CA VAL A 62 -2.26 -11.75 -6.78
C VAL A 62 -2.07 -10.72 -7.88
N VAL A 63 -3.16 -10.10 -8.32
CA VAL A 63 -3.16 -9.01 -9.29
C VAL A 63 -3.54 -7.73 -8.57
N GLN A 64 -2.73 -6.68 -8.75
CA GLN A 64 -2.96 -5.38 -8.17
C GLN A 64 -2.95 -4.31 -9.26
N ASP A 65 -4.06 -3.58 -9.37
CA ASP A 65 -4.19 -2.42 -10.25
C ASP A 65 -4.43 -1.17 -9.42
N ILE A 66 -3.62 -0.13 -9.62
CA ILE A 66 -3.76 1.14 -8.91
C ILE A 66 -3.87 2.27 -9.93
N SER A 67 -4.98 2.97 -9.88
CA SER A 67 -5.21 4.23 -10.60
C SER A 67 -5.13 5.40 -9.62
N SER A 68 -4.40 6.45 -9.98
CA SER A 68 -4.31 7.69 -9.20
C SER A 68 -4.51 8.89 -10.13
N THR A 69 -5.51 9.73 -9.86
CA THR A 69 -5.82 10.91 -10.68
C THR A 69 -5.48 12.16 -9.90
N SER A 70 -4.45 12.89 -10.34
CA SER A 70 -3.97 14.10 -9.66
C SER A 70 -4.96 15.26 -9.79
N ASP A 71 -5.26 15.94 -8.68
CA ASP A 71 -6.18 17.09 -8.65
C ASP A 71 -5.63 18.27 -9.48
N GLU A 72 -4.33 18.53 -9.37
CA GLU A 72 -3.68 19.66 -10.04
C GLU A 72 -3.57 19.47 -11.56
N LYS A 73 -3.09 18.28 -11.97
CA LYS A 73 -2.75 18.02 -13.37
C LYS A 73 -3.89 17.35 -14.14
N LYS A 74 -4.88 16.79 -13.43
CA LYS A 74 -5.95 15.95 -13.97
C LYS A 74 -5.42 14.77 -14.81
N VAL A 75 -4.21 14.34 -14.51
CA VAL A 75 -3.56 13.18 -15.15
C VAL A 75 -3.79 11.97 -14.27
N THR A 76 -4.22 10.87 -14.91
CA THR A 76 -4.36 9.57 -14.27
C THR A 76 -3.12 8.72 -14.55
N THR A 77 -2.47 8.23 -13.49
CA THR A 77 -1.43 7.21 -13.57
C THR A 77 -2.02 5.86 -13.21
N ASN A 78 -1.63 4.82 -13.95
CA ASN A 78 -2.03 3.44 -13.71
C ASN A 78 -0.80 2.58 -13.48
N VAL A 79 -0.86 1.72 -12.48
CA VAL A 79 0.17 0.72 -12.17
C VAL A 79 -0.51 -0.63 -12.11
N HIS A 80 0.07 -1.61 -12.77
CA HIS A 80 -0.42 -2.99 -12.82
C HIS A 80 0.69 -3.92 -12.34
N TRP A 81 0.43 -4.71 -11.31
CA TRP A 81 1.37 -5.66 -10.74
C TRP A 81 0.76 -7.05 -10.65
N GLU A 82 1.57 -8.05 -11.01
CA GLU A 82 1.25 -9.47 -10.78
C GLU A 82 2.28 -10.08 -9.84
N GLY A 83 1.78 -10.78 -8.81
CA GLY A 83 2.58 -11.40 -7.77
C GLY A 83 2.21 -12.85 -7.50
N LYS A 84 3.19 -13.63 -7.07
CA LYS A 84 2.99 -15.00 -6.59
C LYS A 84 2.83 -14.97 -5.08
N MET A 85 1.81 -15.66 -4.58
CA MET A 85 1.58 -15.81 -3.15
C MET A 85 2.24 -17.08 -2.62
N SER A 86 2.90 -16.97 -1.48
CA SER A 86 3.47 -18.06 -0.70
C SER A 86 3.20 -17.80 0.77
N LYS A 87 2.16 -18.43 1.33
CA LYS A 87 1.65 -18.17 2.68
C LYS A 87 1.29 -16.69 2.86
N ASP A 88 1.98 -16.00 3.74
CA ASP A 88 1.81 -14.59 4.07
C ASP A 88 2.66 -13.66 3.19
N LEU A 89 3.47 -14.17 2.26
CA LEU A 89 4.30 -13.36 1.39
C LEU A 89 3.75 -13.35 -0.04
N VAL A 90 3.57 -12.16 -0.60
CA VAL A 90 3.33 -11.94 -2.03
C VAL A 90 4.59 -11.36 -2.65
N THR A 91 5.11 -11.98 -3.71
CA THR A 91 6.29 -11.49 -4.45
C THR A 91 5.88 -11.10 -5.86
N PHE A 92 6.01 -9.81 -6.18
CA PHE A 92 5.70 -9.24 -7.48
C PHE A 92 6.88 -9.37 -8.44
N ALA A 93 6.60 -9.59 -9.71
CA ALA A 93 7.62 -9.85 -10.74
C ALA A 93 8.67 -8.72 -10.88
N GLU A 94 8.30 -7.49 -10.53
CA GLU A 94 9.17 -6.30 -10.62
C GLU A 94 10.14 -6.14 -9.43
N GLY A 95 10.26 -7.14 -8.55
CA GLY A 95 11.18 -7.10 -7.41
C GLY A 95 10.64 -6.33 -6.21
N TYR A 96 9.31 -6.31 -6.05
CA TYR A 96 8.60 -5.81 -4.88
C TYR A 96 7.93 -6.97 -4.14
N GLN A 97 7.75 -6.83 -2.84
CA GLN A 97 7.08 -7.84 -2.03
C GLN A 97 6.14 -7.22 -1.01
N MET A 98 5.10 -7.97 -0.64
CA MET A 98 4.13 -7.61 0.37
C MET A 98 4.03 -8.75 1.39
N THR A 99 4.30 -8.46 2.65
CA THR A 99 4.15 -9.38 3.79
C THR A 99 2.86 -9.09 4.53
N LEU A 100 1.98 -10.08 4.61
CA LEU A 100 0.68 -10.06 5.28
C LEU A 100 0.85 -10.38 6.77
N LEU A 101 0.60 -9.38 7.61
CA LEU A 101 0.84 -9.46 9.04
C LEU A 101 -0.48 -9.70 9.80
N PRO A 102 -0.42 -10.23 11.04
CA PRO A 102 -1.56 -10.27 11.94
C PRO A 102 -2.17 -8.88 12.15
N GLY A 103 -3.46 -8.84 12.53
CA GLY A 103 -4.16 -7.58 12.84
C GLY A 103 -4.64 -6.80 11.60
N GLY A 104 -4.74 -7.45 10.43
CA GLY A 104 -5.20 -6.81 9.21
C GLY A 104 -4.22 -5.77 8.68
N MET A 105 -2.93 -6.08 8.77
CA MET A 105 -1.85 -5.23 8.30
C MET A 105 -1.08 -5.89 7.15
N TYR A 106 -0.44 -5.08 6.32
CA TYR A 106 0.65 -5.56 5.47
C TYR A 106 1.77 -4.54 5.37
N MET A 107 2.98 -5.02 5.06
CA MET A 107 4.11 -4.18 4.70
C MET A 107 4.58 -4.51 3.30
N GLY A 108 4.74 -3.48 2.46
CA GLY A 108 5.31 -3.55 1.13
C GLY A 108 6.73 -2.98 1.10
N CYS A 109 7.64 -3.66 0.40
CA CYS A 109 9.00 -3.15 0.17
C CYS A 109 9.65 -3.78 -1.08
N PRO A 110 10.74 -3.20 -1.60
CA PRO A 110 11.58 -3.88 -2.58
C PRO A 110 12.18 -5.15 -1.98
N CYS A 111 12.32 -6.20 -2.78
CA CYS A 111 13.00 -7.44 -2.37
C CYS A 111 14.49 -7.21 -2.04
N ASP A 112 15.11 -6.18 -2.63
CA ASP A 112 16.52 -5.82 -2.41
C ASP A 112 16.71 -4.30 -2.52
N VAL A 113 16.66 -3.62 -1.37
CA VAL A 113 16.89 -2.16 -1.29
C VAL A 113 18.34 -1.81 -1.65
N SER A 114 19.31 -2.65 -1.28
CA SER A 114 20.73 -2.40 -1.59
C SER A 114 20.95 -2.38 -3.10
N LYS A 115 20.27 -3.25 -3.86
CA LYS A 115 20.27 -3.22 -5.32
C LYS A 115 19.59 -1.97 -5.88
N CYS A 116 18.48 -1.50 -5.31
CA CYS A 116 17.88 -0.23 -5.74
C CYS A 116 18.87 0.93 -5.63
N VAL A 117 19.57 1.05 -4.51
CA VAL A 117 20.58 2.09 -4.28
C VAL A 117 21.78 1.93 -5.21
N ALA A 118 22.30 0.70 -5.37
CA ALA A 118 23.41 0.43 -6.28
C ALA A 118 23.07 0.74 -7.75
N ASP A 119 21.82 0.52 -8.16
CA ASP A 119 21.30 0.83 -9.50
C ASP A 119 20.86 2.29 -9.66
N LEU A 120 21.03 3.14 -8.63
CA LEU A 120 20.56 4.53 -8.59
C LEU A 120 19.05 4.67 -8.90
N LYS A 121 18.24 3.75 -8.36
CA LYS A 121 16.78 3.74 -8.48
C LYS A 121 16.13 4.21 -7.19
N SER A 122 15.15 5.10 -7.32
CA SER A 122 14.22 5.39 -6.23
C SER A 122 13.44 4.15 -5.83
N PHE A 123 13.04 4.07 -4.57
CA PHE A 123 12.22 2.98 -4.04
C PHE A 123 11.22 3.52 -3.03
N HIS A 124 10.27 2.68 -2.60
CA HIS A 124 9.30 3.06 -1.59
C HIS A 124 9.00 1.91 -0.65
N LEU A 125 8.61 2.27 0.57
CA LEU A 125 8.07 1.34 1.57
C LEU A 125 6.59 1.66 1.75
N GLU A 126 5.78 0.63 1.88
CA GLU A 126 4.35 0.73 2.11
C GLU A 126 3.96 0.07 3.43
N PHE A 127 3.10 0.73 4.19
CA PHE A 127 2.47 0.15 5.36
C PHE A 127 0.96 0.37 5.26
N CYS A 128 0.20 -0.72 5.32
CA CYS A 128 -1.25 -0.70 5.26
C CYS A 128 -1.83 -1.36 6.51
N TRP A 129 -2.94 -0.80 6.99
CA TRP A 129 -3.75 -1.42 8.02
C TRP A 129 -5.23 -1.17 7.74
N LEU A 130 -6.04 -2.16 8.07
CA LEU A 130 -7.50 -2.04 8.07
C LEU A 130 -7.95 -1.30 9.33
N GLU A 131 -8.80 -0.29 9.15
CA GLU A 131 -9.51 0.36 10.25
C GLU A 131 -10.84 -0.35 10.54
N SER A 132 -11.41 -0.98 9.52
CA SER A 132 -12.61 -1.82 9.58
C SER A 132 -12.63 -2.80 8.40
N PRO A 133 -13.57 -3.76 8.32
CA PRO A 133 -13.70 -4.65 7.16
C PRO A 133 -13.91 -3.92 5.82
N SER A 134 -14.35 -2.66 5.85
CA SER A 134 -14.64 -1.83 4.67
C SER A 134 -13.80 -0.56 4.58
N SER A 135 -12.84 -0.33 5.48
CA SER A 135 -11.96 0.85 5.42
C SER A 135 -10.53 0.50 5.77
N ARG A 136 -9.58 1.13 5.07
CA ARG A 136 -8.15 0.96 5.31
C ARG A 136 -7.40 2.28 5.14
N GLN A 137 -6.22 2.31 5.75
CA GLN A 137 -5.24 3.36 5.56
C GLN A 137 -3.99 2.77 4.94
N ARG A 138 -3.31 3.55 4.10
CA ARG A 138 -1.97 3.21 3.60
C ARG A 138 -1.02 4.38 3.78
N LEU A 139 0.21 4.07 4.15
CA LEU A 139 1.31 5.01 4.22
C LEU A 139 2.40 4.52 3.28
N ILE A 140 2.73 5.35 2.28
CA ILE A 140 3.87 5.10 1.39
C ILE A 140 4.96 6.12 1.70
N ARG A 141 6.15 5.65 2.07
CA ARG A 141 7.35 6.47 2.21
C ARG A 141 8.23 6.26 0.97
N THR A 142 8.46 7.32 0.21
CA THR A 142 9.29 7.27 -0.99
C THR A 142 10.70 7.77 -0.68
N TYR A 143 11.68 7.07 -1.23
CA TYR A 143 13.10 7.37 -1.13
C TYR A 143 13.66 7.62 -2.53
N ASP A 144 14.57 8.58 -2.66
CA ASP A 144 15.30 8.78 -3.91
C ASP A 144 16.39 7.73 -4.11
N HIS A 145 17.19 7.91 -5.16
CA HIS A 145 18.26 7.00 -5.55
C HIS A 145 19.44 6.96 -4.56
N GLU A 146 19.57 7.97 -3.69
CA GLU A 146 20.58 8.02 -2.63
C GLU A 146 20.06 7.40 -1.33
N GLY A 147 18.78 7.00 -1.30
CA GLY A 147 18.12 6.49 -0.10
C GLY A 147 17.66 7.58 0.86
N LEU A 148 17.58 8.84 0.42
CA LEU A 148 17.00 9.91 1.23
C LEU A 148 15.48 9.89 1.11
N ALA A 149 14.81 10.11 2.24
CA ALA A 149 13.36 10.03 2.31
C ALA A 149 12.69 11.33 1.80
N VAL A 150 12.11 11.28 0.61
CA VAL A 150 11.67 12.46 -0.15
C VAL A 150 10.19 12.78 -0.05
N SER A 151 9.33 11.81 0.27
CA SER A 151 7.90 12.07 0.44
C SER A 151 7.20 11.02 1.30
N SER A 152 6.09 11.43 1.91
CA SER A 152 5.12 10.53 2.54
C SER A 152 3.76 10.73 1.89
N THR A 153 3.15 9.64 1.43
CA THR A 153 1.80 9.64 0.87
C THR A 153 0.88 8.86 1.79
N TYR A 154 -0.21 9.50 2.21
CA TYR A 154 -1.24 8.93 3.07
C TYR A 154 -2.46 8.64 2.22
N PHE A 155 -3.01 7.43 2.32
CA PHE A 155 -4.21 7.01 1.60
C PHE A 155 -5.30 6.70 2.62
N THR A 156 -6.49 7.23 2.39
CA THR A 156 -7.72 6.85 3.08
C THR A 156 -8.65 6.21 2.06
N GLU A 157 -8.95 4.92 2.24
CA GLU A 157 -9.67 4.13 1.24
C GLU A 157 -10.84 3.35 1.86
N THR A 158 -11.93 3.26 1.10
CA THR A 158 -13.14 2.50 1.44
C THR A 158 -13.35 1.41 0.40
N LYS A 159 -13.75 0.23 0.86
CA LYS A 159 -14.10 -0.91 0.02
C LYS A 159 -15.44 -0.67 -0.68
N MET A 160 -15.51 -0.97 -1.97
CA MET A 160 -16.72 -0.83 -2.80
C MET A 160 -17.57 -2.10 -2.78
#